data_AF-A0A2H0T8T6-F1
#
_entry.id   AF-A0A2H0T8T6-F1
#
_cell.length_a   1.000
_cell.length_b   1.000
_cell.length_c   1.000
_cell.angle_alpha   90.00
_cell.angle_beta   90.00
_cell.angle_gamma   90.00
#
_symmetry.space_group_name_H-M   'P 1'
#
loop_
_entity.id
_entity.type
_entity.pdbx_description
1 polymer ?
#
loop_
_entity_poly.entity_id
_entity_poly.type
_entity_poly.pdbx_seq_one_letter_code
_entity_poly.pdbx_strand_id
1 'polypeptide(L)'
;LMDDWKTDAENGGIIEGNETIGEDTSLGPIKINGDLNLVNNATLTIEGTVYVTGNITFNNNINVELASSYENKSGIIIADGTITLKNNILFSGAGDGSYIILISALNDTVNDAIVLYNYSDASILYAPHGIINLVNNVSLHQASAYKLNLSNNVELHYETGLTDISFSSGPSGGWSKIKGTWQIIE
;
A
#
# COMPACT_ATOMS: atom_id res chain seq x y z
N LEU A 1 11.71 4.62 10.66
CA LEU A 1 11.05 3.53 9.91
C LEU A 1 10.44 4.10 8.63
N MET A 2 9.36 4.88 8.69
CA MET A 2 8.76 5.45 7.48
C MET A 2 9.65 6.51 6.79
N ASP A 3 10.44 7.26 7.58
CA ASP A 3 11.34 8.29 7.05
C ASP A 3 12.47 7.73 6.17
N ASP A 4 12.92 6.50 6.46
CA ASP A 4 13.98 5.82 5.70
C ASP A 4 13.47 5.49 4.28
N TRP A 5 12.27 4.92 4.18
CA TRP A 5 11.62 4.66 2.89
C TRP A 5 11.34 5.95 2.11
N LYS A 6 10.90 7.02 2.77
CA LYS A 6 10.71 8.33 2.11
C LYS A 6 12.03 8.88 1.57
N THR A 7 13.12 8.72 2.31
CA THR A 7 14.46 9.14 1.89
C THR A 7 14.95 8.30 0.72
N ASP A 8 14.74 6.98 0.73
CA ASP A 8 15.10 6.08 -0.38
C ASP A 8 14.35 6.45 -1.67
N ALA A 9 13.06 6.76 -1.56
CA ALA A 9 12.25 7.25 -2.67
C ALA A 9 12.78 8.59 -3.24
N GLU A 10 13.10 9.54 -2.36
CA GLU A 10 13.66 10.84 -2.77
C GLU A 10 15.03 10.72 -3.44
N ASN A 11 15.89 9.83 -2.95
CA ASN A 11 17.19 9.53 -3.54
C ASN A 11 17.09 8.90 -4.94
N GLY A 12 15.98 8.19 -5.22
CA GLY A 12 15.67 7.65 -6.54
C GLY A 12 15.25 8.71 -7.57
N GLY A 13 14.82 9.88 -7.10
CA GLY A 13 14.46 11.03 -7.92
C GLY A 13 13.19 11.71 -7.42
N ILE A 14 12.92 12.90 -7.96
CA ILE A 14 11.75 13.70 -7.62
C ILE A 14 11.01 14.09 -8.90
N ILE A 15 9.71 13.80 -8.93
CA ILE A 15 8.74 14.33 -9.91
C ILE A 15 8.00 15.48 -9.22
N GLU A 16 8.01 16.66 -9.84
CA GLU A 16 7.28 17.83 -9.36
C GLU A 16 5.88 17.90 -9.95
N GLY A 17 4.87 18.07 -9.10
CA GLY A 17 3.47 18.12 -9.50
C GLY A 17 2.81 16.75 -9.55
N ASN A 18 1.58 16.74 -10.08
CA ASN A 18 0.75 15.54 -10.13
C ASN A 18 1.18 14.62 -11.27
N GLU A 19 1.17 13.32 -11.01
CA GLU A 19 1.52 12.27 -11.97
C GLU A 19 0.28 11.44 -12.32
N THR A 20 0.13 11.09 -13.60
CA THR A 20 -0.99 10.26 -14.07
C THR A 20 -0.48 9.13 -14.94
N ILE A 21 -0.68 7.90 -14.47
CA ILE A 21 -0.28 6.69 -15.16
C ILE A 21 -1.44 6.22 -16.02
N GLY A 22 -1.25 6.37 -17.34
CA GLY A 22 -2.22 6.08 -18.38
C GLY A 22 -2.11 4.68 -19.00
N GLU A 23 -0.93 4.08 -18.86
CA GLU A 23 -0.47 2.91 -19.58
C GLU A 23 0.50 2.11 -18.69
N ASP A 24 0.91 0.94 -19.17
CA ASP A 24 1.84 0.07 -18.45
C ASP A 24 3.15 0.82 -18.17
N THR A 25 3.46 0.99 -16.89
CA THR A 25 4.56 1.86 -16.44
C THR A 25 5.32 1.19 -15.30
N SER A 26 6.65 1.31 -15.34
CA SER A 26 7.51 0.96 -14.21
C SER A 26 7.82 2.21 -13.38
N LEU A 27 7.75 2.11 -12.06
CA LEU A 27 7.92 3.23 -11.16
C LEU A 27 8.70 2.85 -9.91
N GLY A 28 9.59 3.75 -9.49
CA GLY A 28 10.34 3.63 -8.24
C GLY A 28 11.80 3.19 -8.43
N PRO A 29 12.70 3.52 -7.50
CA PRO A 29 12.46 4.40 -6.34
C PRO A 29 12.21 5.85 -6.80
N ILE A 30 11.16 6.50 -6.28
CA ILE A 30 10.79 7.86 -6.70
C ILE A 30 9.93 8.58 -5.67
N LYS A 31 10.13 9.88 -5.51
CA LYS A 31 9.23 10.81 -4.81
C LYS A 31 8.40 11.61 -5.82
N ILE A 32 7.10 11.76 -5.55
CA ILE A 32 6.17 12.60 -6.32
C ILE A 32 5.66 13.70 -5.40
N ASN A 33 6.04 14.95 -5.70
CA ASN A 33 5.59 16.17 -5.00
C ASN A 33 4.21 16.62 -5.53
N GLY A 34 3.21 15.75 -5.37
CA GLY A 34 1.85 15.95 -5.86
C GLY A 34 0.98 14.72 -5.63
N ASP A 35 -0.11 14.63 -6.36
CA ASP A 35 -0.99 13.45 -6.38
C ASP A 35 -0.53 12.43 -7.42
N LEU A 36 -0.78 11.15 -7.18
CA LEU A 36 -0.60 10.05 -8.14
C LEU A 36 -1.95 9.46 -8.52
N ASN A 37 -2.27 9.43 -9.82
CA ASN A 37 -3.52 8.87 -10.33
C ASN A 37 -3.26 7.80 -11.39
N LEU A 38 -3.61 6.54 -11.08
CA LEU A 38 -3.57 5.44 -12.05
C LEU A 38 -4.93 5.35 -12.73
N VAL A 39 -4.98 5.60 -14.03
CA VAL A 39 -6.24 5.54 -14.80
C VAL A 39 -6.66 4.09 -15.06
N ASN A 40 -7.93 3.89 -15.44
CA ASN A 40 -8.49 2.55 -15.62
C ASN A 40 -7.64 1.65 -16.53
N ASN A 41 -7.50 0.38 -16.16
CA ASN A 41 -6.80 -0.67 -16.93
C ASN A 41 -5.28 -0.48 -17.07
N ALA A 42 -4.65 0.34 -16.23
CA ALA A 42 -3.20 0.45 -16.19
C ALA A 42 -2.55 -0.69 -15.39
N THR A 43 -1.34 -1.08 -15.80
CA THR A 43 -0.44 -1.91 -15.01
C THR A 43 0.70 -1.05 -14.45
N LEU A 44 0.96 -1.15 -13.15
CA LEU A 44 2.09 -0.50 -12.50
C LEU A 44 3.07 -1.54 -11.97
N THR A 45 4.28 -1.57 -12.52
CA THR A 45 5.38 -2.38 -12.01
C THR A 45 6.22 -1.55 -11.04
N ILE A 46 6.35 -2.00 -9.79
CA ILE A 46 7.11 -1.33 -8.74
C ILE A 46 8.56 -1.80 -8.77
N GLU A 47 9.48 -0.88 -9.05
CA GLU A 47 10.94 -1.14 -9.12
C GLU A 47 11.70 -0.61 -7.89
N GLY A 48 11.03 0.15 -7.03
CA GLY A 48 11.56 0.67 -5.78
C GLY A 48 10.50 1.37 -4.95
N THR A 49 10.88 1.96 -3.81
CA THR A 49 9.92 2.68 -2.96
C THR A 49 9.30 3.86 -3.71
N VAL A 50 7.97 3.92 -3.72
CA VAL A 50 7.22 5.05 -4.27
C VAL A 50 6.69 5.89 -3.11
N TYR A 51 7.03 7.17 -3.08
CA TYR A 51 6.53 8.13 -2.08
C TYR A 51 5.77 9.27 -2.77
N VAL A 52 4.52 9.49 -2.37
CA VAL A 52 3.64 10.53 -2.89
C VAL A 52 3.29 11.49 -1.75
N THR A 53 3.55 12.79 -1.92
CA THR A 53 3.24 13.79 -0.87
C THR A 53 1.75 14.15 -0.82
N GLY A 54 1.00 13.86 -1.89
CA GLY A 54 -0.44 14.03 -2.00
C GLY A 54 -1.21 12.73 -1.82
N ASN A 55 -2.34 12.64 -2.51
CA ASN A 55 -3.21 11.48 -2.53
C ASN A 55 -2.78 10.48 -3.62
N ILE A 56 -3.12 9.22 -3.42
CA ILE A 56 -2.99 8.18 -4.46
C ILE A 56 -4.38 7.66 -4.82
N THR A 57 -4.70 7.65 -6.11
CA THR A 57 -5.93 7.07 -6.63
C THR A 57 -5.63 5.95 -7.61
N PHE A 58 -5.99 4.73 -7.24
CA PHE A 58 -6.11 3.60 -8.14
C PHE A 58 -7.54 3.58 -8.69
N ASN A 59 -7.73 3.86 -9.98
CA ASN A 59 -9.05 3.77 -10.61
C ASN A 59 -9.46 2.30 -10.84
N ASN A 60 -10.21 1.95 -11.88
CA ASN A 60 -10.77 0.59 -11.98
C ASN A 60 -9.86 -0.35 -12.78
N ASN A 61 -9.86 -1.63 -12.42
CA ASN A 61 -9.14 -2.70 -13.12
C ASN A 61 -7.63 -2.43 -13.19
N ILE A 62 -7.01 -2.11 -12.05
CA ILE A 62 -5.57 -1.83 -11.99
C ILE A 62 -4.83 -3.07 -11.53
N ASN A 63 -3.71 -3.36 -12.19
CA ASN A 63 -2.75 -4.34 -11.72
C ASN A 63 -1.53 -3.62 -11.15
N VAL A 64 -1.10 -3.98 -9.95
CA VAL A 64 0.12 -3.48 -9.34
C VAL A 64 1.00 -4.67 -8.98
N GLU A 65 2.21 -4.72 -9.52
CA GLU A 65 3.11 -5.86 -9.37
C GLU A 65 4.49 -5.41 -8.91
N LEU A 66 5.17 -6.23 -8.09
CA LEU A 66 6.58 -6.01 -7.81
C LEU A 66 7.43 -6.50 -8.99
N ALA A 67 8.46 -5.72 -9.34
CA ALA A 67 9.46 -6.19 -10.29
C ALA A 67 10.15 -7.46 -9.77
N SER A 68 10.54 -8.35 -10.68
CA SER A 68 11.19 -9.63 -10.34
C SER A 68 12.47 -9.49 -9.51
N SER A 69 13.11 -8.32 -9.56
CA SER A 69 14.28 -7.92 -8.76
C SER A 69 14.02 -7.92 -7.25
N TYR A 70 12.76 -7.91 -6.83
CA TYR A 70 12.37 -8.05 -5.43
C TYR A 70 12.57 -9.47 -4.89
N GLU A 71 12.57 -10.50 -5.73
CA GLU A 71 12.59 -11.90 -5.31
C GLU A 71 11.51 -12.17 -4.23
N ASN A 72 11.91 -12.51 -3.00
CA ASN A 72 10.99 -12.76 -1.88
C ASN A 72 10.82 -11.54 -0.94
N LYS A 73 11.27 -10.35 -1.37
CA LYS A 73 11.18 -9.12 -0.59
C LYS A 73 9.92 -8.33 -0.94
N SER A 74 9.37 -7.64 0.04
CA SER A 74 8.20 -6.79 -0.11
C SER A 74 8.55 -5.37 -0.56
N GLY A 75 7.62 -4.74 -1.27
CA GLY A 75 7.72 -3.35 -1.72
C GLY A 75 6.77 -2.42 -0.97
N ILE A 76 7.10 -1.13 -1.03
CA ILE A 76 6.47 -0.08 -0.23
C ILE A 76 5.97 1.03 -1.16
N ILE A 77 4.71 1.41 -0.97
CA ILE A 77 4.11 2.61 -1.56
C ILE A 77 3.57 3.46 -0.41
N ILE A 78 3.98 4.73 -0.34
CA ILE A 78 3.63 5.66 0.74
C ILE A 78 2.89 6.86 0.16
N ALA A 79 1.80 7.27 0.79
CA ALA A 79 1.15 8.55 0.59
C ALA A 79 1.13 9.36 1.88
N ASP A 80 1.36 10.67 1.82
CA ASP A 80 1.04 11.57 2.95
C ASP A 80 -0.45 11.92 3.00
N GLY A 81 -1.16 11.76 1.89
CA GLY A 81 -2.61 11.90 1.79
C GLY A 81 -3.37 10.58 1.88
N THR A 82 -4.61 10.63 1.41
CA THR A 82 -5.50 9.46 1.32
C THR A 82 -5.10 8.56 0.15
N ILE A 83 -5.15 7.25 0.37
CA ILE A 83 -5.06 6.24 -0.68
C ILE A 83 -6.45 5.71 -0.99
N THR A 84 -6.90 5.90 -2.23
CA THR A 84 -8.20 5.38 -2.69
C THR A 84 -7.98 4.28 -3.72
N LEU A 85 -8.54 3.12 -3.44
CA LEU A 85 -8.56 1.96 -4.33
C LEU A 85 -10.01 1.71 -4.76
N LYS A 86 -10.30 1.92 -6.06
CA LYS A 86 -11.63 1.69 -6.62
C LYS A 86 -11.84 0.20 -6.91
N ASN A 87 -12.52 -0.14 -8.00
CA ASN A 87 -12.97 -1.51 -8.23
C ASN A 87 -11.91 -2.35 -8.93
N ASN A 88 -11.78 -3.63 -8.55
CA ASN A 88 -10.91 -4.61 -9.23
C ASN A 88 -9.43 -4.21 -9.23
N ILE A 89 -8.87 -3.91 -8.06
CA ILE A 89 -7.41 -3.69 -7.92
C ILE A 89 -6.75 -5.00 -7.51
N LEU A 90 -5.75 -5.43 -8.27
CA LEU A 90 -4.98 -6.63 -7.98
C LEU A 90 -3.55 -6.24 -7.61
N PHE A 91 -3.07 -6.72 -6.46
CA PHE A 91 -1.67 -6.61 -6.06
C PHE A 91 -0.97 -7.96 -6.19
N SER A 92 0.24 -7.96 -6.71
CA SER A 92 1.05 -9.17 -6.89
C SER A 92 2.48 -8.94 -6.41
N GLY A 93 2.96 -9.85 -5.56
CA GLY A 93 4.37 -9.93 -5.18
C GLY A 93 5.26 -10.45 -6.32
N ALA A 94 6.57 -10.40 -6.13
CA ALA A 94 7.57 -10.93 -7.07
C ALA A 94 7.87 -12.43 -6.85
N GLY A 95 7.51 -12.96 -5.68
CA GLY A 95 7.74 -14.34 -5.25
C GLY A 95 7.01 -14.70 -3.95
N ASP A 96 7.20 -15.92 -3.46
CA ASP A 96 6.52 -16.42 -2.27
C ASP A 96 6.86 -15.57 -1.03
N GLY A 97 5.83 -15.08 -0.33
CA GLY A 97 5.99 -14.24 0.85
C GLY A 97 6.41 -12.79 0.57
N SER A 98 6.41 -12.37 -0.70
CA SER A 98 6.56 -10.96 -1.08
C SER A 98 5.21 -10.27 -1.24
N TYR A 99 5.13 -9.05 -0.74
CA TYR A 99 3.89 -8.31 -0.64
C TYR A 99 4.10 -6.84 -1.03
N ILE A 100 3.03 -6.19 -1.49
CA ILE A 100 3.01 -4.74 -1.65
C ILE A 100 2.32 -4.15 -0.42
N ILE A 101 3.02 -3.26 0.29
CA ILE A 101 2.47 -2.59 1.46
C ILE A 101 2.12 -1.15 1.09
N LEU A 102 0.85 -0.82 1.25
CA LEU A 102 0.32 0.53 1.09
C LEU A 102 0.28 1.23 2.45
N ILE A 103 0.96 2.37 2.55
CA ILE A 103 1.04 3.16 3.76
C ILE A 103 0.42 4.53 3.51
N SER A 104 -0.63 4.87 4.25
CA SER A 104 -1.05 6.27 4.37
C SER A 104 -0.49 6.84 5.67
N ALA A 105 0.28 7.92 5.55
CA ALA A 105 0.79 8.71 6.66
C ALA A 105 -0.18 9.80 7.11
N LEU A 106 -1.39 9.84 6.52
CA LEU A 106 -2.42 10.82 6.88
C LEU A 106 -2.72 10.73 8.38
N ASN A 107 -2.54 11.84 9.08
CA ASN A 107 -2.84 11.97 10.50
C ASN A 107 -4.21 12.62 10.66
N ASP A 108 -5.25 11.86 10.39
CA ASP A 108 -6.64 12.29 10.43
C ASP A 108 -7.54 11.16 10.96
N THR A 109 -8.20 11.40 12.09
CA THR A 109 -9.10 10.43 12.73
C THR A 109 -10.57 10.62 12.36
N VAL A 110 -10.87 11.52 11.43
CA VAL A 110 -12.21 11.85 10.95
C VAL A 110 -12.39 11.39 9.51
N ASN A 111 -11.42 11.67 8.65
CA ASN A 111 -11.42 11.26 7.24
C ASN A 111 -10.71 9.91 7.04
N ASP A 112 -11.05 9.24 5.95
CA ASP A 112 -10.44 7.96 5.62
C ASP A 112 -9.02 8.18 5.06
N ALA A 113 -8.04 7.48 5.65
CA ALA A 113 -6.65 7.45 5.21
C ALA A 113 -6.44 6.43 4.09
N ILE A 114 -7.16 5.30 4.14
CA ILE A 114 -7.22 4.33 3.05
C ILE A 114 -8.68 3.93 2.84
N VAL A 115 -9.14 3.97 1.59
CA VAL A 115 -10.46 3.47 1.20
C VAL A 115 -10.31 2.42 0.12
N LEU A 116 -10.90 1.24 0.34
CA LEU A 116 -10.88 0.11 -0.58
C LEU A 116 -12.31 -0.27 -0.97
N TYR A 117 -12.62 -0.17 -2.26
CA TYR A 117 -13.94 -0.51 -2.83
C TYR A 117 -13.91 -1.84 -3.61
N ASN A 118 -15.05 -2.52 -3.63
CA ASN A 118 -15.46 -3.63 -4.51
C ASN A 118 -14.33 -4.47 -5.14
N TYR A 119 -14.20 -5.72 -4.67
CA TYR A 119 -13.42 -6.77 -5.37
C TYR A 119 -11.97 -6.36 -5.62
N SER A 120 -11.31 -5.82 -4.61
CA SER A 120 -9.89 -5.50 -4.68
C SER A 120 -9.13 -6.41 -3.73
N ASP A 121 -8.07 -7.03 -4.24
CA ASP A 121 -7.16 -7.89 -3.50
C ASP A 121 -5.93 -7.07 -3.11
N ALA A 122 -6.05 -6.34 -2.01
CA ALA A 122 -4.96 -5.56 -1.48
C ALA A 122 -4.05 -6.45 -0.62
N SER A 123 -2.75 -6.33 -0.81
CA SER A 123 -1.82 -7.17 -0.08
C SER A 123 -1.74 -6.76 1.40
N ILE A 124 -1.16 -5.59 1.73
CA ILE A 124 -1.10 -5.13 3.12
C ILE A 124 -1.41 -3.63 3.20
N LEU A 125 -2.28 -3.23 4.13
CA LEU A 125 -2.69 -1.84 4.36
C LEU A 125 -2.24 -1.34 5.73
N TYR A 126 -1.65 -0.15 5.79
CA TYR A 126 -1.19 0.46 7.04
C TYR A 126 -1.54 1.95 7.13
N ALA A 127 -2.29 2.33 8.17
CA ALA A 127 -2.68 3.72 8.44
C ALA A 127 -2.66 4.01 9.96
N PRO A 128 -1.47 4.17 10.57
CA PRO A 128 -1.31 4.19 12.03
C PRO A 128 -2.06 5.34 12.74
N HIS A 129 -2.39 6.40 12.01
CA HIS A 129 -3.04 7.59 12.53
C HIS A 129 -4.37 7.91 11.85
N GLY A 130 -4.90 6.97 11.06
CA GLY A 130 -6.10 7.19 10.27
C GLY A 130 -7.06 6.01 10.20
N ILE A 131 -8.16 6.23 9.50
CA ILE A 131 -9.20 5.24 9.29
C ILE A 131 -8.92 4.46 8.01
N ILE A 132 -8.99 3.13 8.07
CA ILE A 132 -9.11 2.29 6.86
C ILE A 132 -10.56 1.87 6.73
N ASN A 133 -11.15 2.15 5.56
CA ASN A 133 -12.53 1.84 5.24
C ASN A 133 -12.60 0.82 4.10
N LEU A 134 -13.14 -0.36 4.39
CA LEU A 134 -13.24 -1.48 3.48
C LEU A 134 -14.71 -1.69 3.10
N VAL A 135 -15.02 -1.62 1.81
CA VAL A 135 -16.39 -1.54 1.32
C VAL A 135 -16.63 -2.56 0.21
N ASN A 136 -17.58 -3.48 0.43
CA ASN A 136 -18.12 -4.47 -0.50
C ASN A 136 -17.10 -5.52 -1.00
N ASN A 137 -17.21 -6.77 -0.55
CA ASN A 137 -16.49 -7.92 -1.16
C ASN A 137 -14.98 -7.67 -1.32
N VAL A 138 -14.35 -7.20 -0.25
CA VAL A 138 -12.91 -6.94 -0.21
C VAL A 138 -12.20 -8.16 0.36
N SER A 139 -11.07 -8.53 -0.24
CA SER A 139 -10.11 -9.51 0.28
C SER A 139 -8.78 -8.81 0.51
N LEU A 140 -8.12 -9.07 1.64
CA LEU A 140 -6.77 -8.58 1.89
C LEU A 140 -6.01 -9.48 2.86
N HIS A 141 -4.67 -9.41 2.82
CA HIS A 141 -3.82 -10.26 3.66
C HIS A 141 -3.66 -9.67 5.07
N GLN A 142 -3.47 -8.36 5.19
CA GLN A 142 -3.38 -7.68 6.49
C GLN A 142 -3.78 -6.20 6.43
N ALA A 143 -4.45 -5.71 7.48
CA ALA A 143 -4.68 -4.29 7.70
C ALA A 143 -4.38 -3.90 9.15
N SER A 144 -3.72 -2.76 9.35
CA SER A 144 -3.47 -2.17 10.67
C SER A 144 -3.67 -0.66 10.62
N ALA A 145 -4.50 -0.14 11.53
CA ALA A 145 -4.89 1.26 11.52
C ALA A 145 -5.32 1.76 12.90
N TYR A 146 -5.50 3.09 13.03
CA TYR A 146 -6.16 3.66 14.21
C TYR A 146 -7.60 3.16 14.34
N LYS A 147 -8.32 3.04 13.22
CA LYS A 147 -9.67 2.48 13.16
C LYS A 147 -9.89 1.73 11.85
N LEU A 148 -10.54 0.56 11.93
CA LEU A 148 -11.00 -0.20 10.78
C LEU A 148 -12.54 -0.11 10.69
N ASN A 149 -13.05 0.32 9.54
CA ASN A 149 -14.47 0.25 9.20
C ASN A 149 -14.67 -0.83 8.13
N LEU A 150 -15.51 -1.83 8.43
CA LEU A 150 -15.79 -2.96 7.54
C LEU A 150 -17.26 -2.93 7.14
N SER A 151 -17.55 -2.81 5.85
CA SER A 151 -18.92 -2.70 5.33
C SER A 151 -19.16 -3.67 4.18
N ASN A 152 -20.20 -4.50 4.31
CA ASN A 152 -20.71 -5.46 3.31
C ASN A 152 -19.69 -6.52 2.86
N ASN A 153 -19.85 -7.76 3.35
CA ASN A 153 -19.12 -8.95 2.87
C ASN A 153 -17.59 -8.75 2.75
N VAL A 154 -16.96 -8.17 3.77
CA VAL A 154 -15.49 -8.06 3.79
C VAL A 154 -14.92 -9.34 4.40
N GLU A 155 -13.99 -9.97 3.70
CA GLU A 155 -13.26 -11.15 4.16
C GLU A 155 -11.79 -10.76 4.41
N LEU A 156 -11.29 -11.05 5.60
CA LEU A 156 -9.91 -10.75 5.98
C LEU A 156 -9.16 -12.08 6.14
N HIS A 157 -8.27 -12.38 5.18
CA HIS A 157 -7.48 -13.61 5.16
C HIS A 157 -6.13 -13.34 5.80
N TYR A 158 -6.01 -13.59 7.11
CA TYR A 158 -4.76 -13.37 7.82
C TYR A 158 -3.80 -14.53 7.58
N GLU A 159 -2.67 -14.28 6.91
CA GLU A 159 -1.62 -15.29 6.75
C GLU A 159 -0.66 -15.30 7.95
N THR A 160 -0.36 -16.50 8.46
CA THR A 160 0.67 -16.69 9.50
C THR A 160 2.06 -16.59 8.88
N GLY A 161 2.98 -15.84 9.50
CA GLY A 161 4.35 -15.63 8.97
C GLY A 161 4.68 -14.20 8.52
N LEU A 162 3.70 -13.29 8.50
CA LEU A 162 3.91 -11.86 8.22
C LEU A 162 4.83 -11.15 9.25
N THR A 163 5.17 -11.80 10.36
CA THR A 163 6.14 -11.30 11.36
C THR A 163 7.55 -11.16 10.81
N ASP A 164 7.89 -11.89 9.73
CA ASP A 164 9.22 -11.97 9.12
C ASP A 164 9.26 -11.35 7.70
N ILE A 165 8.44 -10.33 7.43
CA ILE A 165 8.50 -9.62 6.14
C ILE A 165 9.86 -8.94 5.99
N SER A 166 10.58 -9.32 4.93
CA SER A 166 11.80 -8.65 4.49
C SER A 166 11.48 -7.60 3.43
N PHE A 167 12.10 -6.43 3.52
CA PHE A 167 11.88 -5.33 2.60
C PHE A 167 13.04 -5.20 1.61
N SER A 168 12.78 -4.73 0.39
CA SER A 168 13.86 -4.46 -0.58
C SER A 168 14.73 -3.26 -0.19
N SER A 169 14.16 -2.34 0.60
CA SER A 169 14.78 -1.09 1.08
C SER A 169 14.26 -0.74 2.50
N GLY A 170 14.92 0.20 3.19
CA GLY A 170 14.59 0.61 4.57
C GLY A 170 14.98 -0.36 5.70
N PRO A 171 14.40 -0.21 6.90
CA PRO A 171 14.80 -0.95 8.10
C PRO A 171 14.55 -2.46 7.98
N SER A 172 15.44 -3.29 8.55
CA SER A 172 15.23 -4.75 8.64
C SER A 172 13.94 -5.05 9.41
N GLY A 173 13.03 -5.78 8.78
CA GLY A 173 11.66 -5.97 9.24
C GLY A 173 11.53 -6.75 10.56
N GLY A 174 10.46 -6.42 11.28
CA GLY A 174 10.00 -7.09 12.48
C GLY A 174 8.80 -6.35 13.06
N TRP A 175 7.65 -7.00 13.13
CA TRP A 175 6.48 -6.42 13.79
C TRP A 175 6.56 -6.63 15.29
N SER A 176 6.46 -5.55 16.06
CA SER A 176 6.32 -5.64 17.53
C SER A 176 4.85 -5.50 17.92
N LYS A 177 4.37 -6.37 18.84
CA LYS A 177 3.04 -6.21 19.46
C LYS A 177 3.00 -4.89 20.22
N ILE A 178 2.10 -3.99 19.82
CA ILE A 178 1.89 -2.72 20.53
C ILE A 178 0.81 -2.94 21.60
N LYS A 179 1.03 -2.48 22.82
CA LYS A 179 0.05 -2.61 23.90
C LYS A 179 -1.25 -1.91 23.50
N GLY A 180 -2.36 -2.66 23.43
CA GLY A 180 -3.67 -2.15 23.03
C GLY A 180 -4.10 -2.51 21.60
N THR A 181 -3.21 -3.11 20.80
CA THR A 181 -3.60 -3.77 19.54
C THR A 181 -4.10 -5.18 19.83
N TRP A 182 -5.11 -5.63 19.09
CA TRP A 182 -5.57 -7.00 19.18
C TRP A 182 -4.88 -7.85 18.09
N GLN A 183 -4.53 -9.07 18.47
CA GLN A 183 -4.13 -10.14 17.56
C GLN A 183 -4.89 -11.37 18.03
N ILE A 184 -5.61 -12.04 17.13
CA ILE A 184 -6.19 -13.34 17.44
C ILE A 184 -5.05 -14.36 17.34
N ILE A 185 -4.89 -15.16 18.38
CA ILE A 185 -3.87 -16.20 18.49
C ILE A 185 -4.60 -17.53 18.28
N GLU A 186 -4.16 -18.30 17.29
CA GLU A 186 -4.48 -19.74 17.19
C GLU A 186 -3.37 -20.56 17.83
#